data_AF-A0A7I0KJK9-F1
#
_entry.id   AF-A0A7I0KJK9-F1
#
_cell.length_a   1.000
_cell.length_b   1.000
_cell.length_c   1.000
_cell.angle_alpha   90.00
_cell.angle_beta   90.00
_cell.angle_gamma   90.00
#
_symmetry.space_group_name_H-M   'P 1'
#
loop_
_entity.id
_entity.type
_entity.pdbx_description
1 polymer ?
#
loop_
_entity_poly.entity_id
_entity_poly.type
_entity_poly.pdbx_seq_one_letter_code
_entity_poly.pdbx_strand_id
1 'polypeptide(L)'
;MTERIVSVAISAFGIIASLPAPARHGDVLRKLWDFNQTVVGPDSQGFLTSAGRYVNRRDAAELALGAGQCDRLTSAPALYSEDLW
;
A
#
# COMPACT_ATOMS: atom_id res chain seq x y z
N MET A 1 -15.14 14.25 4.44
CA MET A 1 -14.23 13.78 3.37
C MET A 1 -14.04 12.28 3.55
N THR A 2 -14.14 11.49 2.49
CA THR A 2 -13.91 10.04 2.56
C THR A 2 -12.41 9.75 2.63
N GLU A 3 -11.98 8.86 3.53
CA GLU A 3 -10.59 8.41 3.64
C GLU A 3 -10.15 7.72 2.33
N ARG A 4 -8.95 8.05 1.83
CA ARG A 4 -8.43 7.54 0.55
C ARG A 4 -7.03 6.97 0.71
N ILE A 5 -6.63 6.06 -0.17
CA ILE A 5 -5.27 5.56 -0.32
C ILE A 5 -4.39 6.61 -1.01
N VAL A 6 -3.24 6.94 -0.42
CA VAL A 6 -2.34 8.00 -0.96
C VAL A 6 -0.93 7.51 -1.32
N SER A 7 -0.50 6.38 -0.76
CA SER A 7 0.85 5.86 -0.98
C SER A 7 0.88 4.34 -0.79
N VAL A 8 1.81 3.67 -1.47
CA VAL A 8 2.20 2.29 -1.11
C VAL A 8 3.00 2.32 0.19
N ALA A 9 2.91 1.25 0.97
CA ALA A 9 3.61 1.12 2.23
C ALA A 9 4.02 -0.32 2.55
N ILE A 10 5.08 -0.46 3.34
CA ILE A 10 5.55 -1.70 3.96
C ILE A 10 5.54 -1.47 5.47
N SER A 11 4.84 -2.31 6.22
CA SER A 11 4.87 -2.33 7.68
C SER A 11 5.70 -3.52 8.17
N ALA A 12 6.88 -3.23 8.72
CA ALA A 12 7.79 -4.25 9.24
C ALA A 12 8.67 -3.66 10.35
N PHE A 13 9.12 -4.49 11.29
CA PHE A 13 10.05 -4.09 12.37
C PHE A 13 9.60 -2.87 13.19
N GLY A 14 8.28 -2.67 13.34
CA GLY A 14 7.72 -1.53 14.09
C GLY A 14 7.81 -0.19 13.34
N ILE A 15 8.18 -0.18 12.06
CA ILE A 15 8.20 1.01 11.21
C ILE A 15 7.26 0.84 10.01
N ILE A 16 6.86 1.97 9.43
CA ILE A 16 6.17 2.03 8.15
C ILE A 16 7.08 2.77 7.16
N ALA A 17 7.51 2.07 6.11
CA ALA A 17 8.21 2.66 4.99
C ALA A 17 7.22 2.87 3.84
N SER A 18 7.20 4.06 3.25
CA SER A 18 6.23 4.40 2.20
C SER A 18 6.83 5.26 1.11
N LEU A 19 6.26 5.17 -0.10
CA LEU A 19 6.53 6.08 -1.20
C LEU A 19 5.20 6.56 -1.80
N PRO A 20 5.04 7.85 -2.10
CA PRO A 20 3.81 8.39 -2.67
C PRO A 20 3.54 7.79 -4.06
N ALA A 21 2.28 7.82 -4.48
CA ALA A 21 1.92 7.49 -5.86
C ALA A 21 2.77 8.33 -6.85
N PRO A 22 3.22 7.75 -7.98
CA PRO A 22 2.82 6.45 -8.53
C PRO A 22 3.75 5.27 -8.15
N ALA A 23 4.55 5.38 -7.09
CA ALA A 23 5.44 4.28 -6.67
C ALA A 23 4.67 2.98 -6.36
N ARG A 24 5.31 1.83 -6.60
CA ARG A 24 4.79 0.48 -6.37
C ARG A 24 5.46 -0.15 -5.15
N HIS A 25 4.90 -1.24 -4.61
CA HIS A 25 5.54 -1.96 -3.49
C HIS A 25 6.98 -2.38 -3.82
N GLY A 26 7.25 -2.78 -5.06
CA GLY A 26 8.59 -3.11 -5.54
C GLY A 26 9.61 -1.97 -5.36
N ASP A 27 9.19 -0.72 -5.49
CA ASP A 27 10.05 0.46 -5.30
C ASP A 27 10.42 0.62 -3.82
N VAL A 28 9.47 0.40 -2.91
CA VAL A 28 9.73 0.45 -1.45
C VAL A 28 10.66 -0.70 -1.05
N LEU A 29 10.39 -1.91 -1.54
CA LEU A 29 11.22 -3.09 -1.29
C LEU A 29 12.66 -2.89 -1.76
N ARG A 30 12.85 -2.31 -2.96
CA ARG A 30 14.18 -1.97 -3.48
C ARG A 30 14.91 -1.01 -2.54
N LYS A 31 14.26 0.05 -2.06
CA LYS A 31 14.88 0.99 -1.12
C LYS A 31 15.24 0.36 0.22
N LEU A 32 14.40 -0.52 0.75
CA LEU A 32 14.69 -1.26 1.98
C LEU A 32 15.90 -2.20 1.78
N TRP A 33 15.97 -2.86 0.62
CA TRP A 33 17.11 -3.68 0.26
C TRP A 33 18.41 -2.85 0.13
N ASP A 34 18.37 -1.72 -0.55
CA ASP A 34 19.53 -0.85 -0.74
C ASP A 34 20.01 -0.23 0.60
N PHE A 35 19.10 -0.02 1.55
CA PHE A 35 19.40 0.56 2.85
C PHE A 35 20.09 -0.43 3.81
N ASN A 36 19.59 -1.66 3.92
CA ASN A 36 20.13 -2.64 4.88
C ASN A 36 19.90 -4.12 4.49
N GLN A 37 19.66 -4.43 3.21
CA GLN A 37 19.36 -5.78 2.72
C GLN A 37 18.13 -6.42 3.39
N THR A 38 17.19 -5.60 3.87
CA THR A 38 15.93 -6.10 4.44
C THR A 38 15.09 -6.81 3.40
N VAL A 39 14.65 -8.01 3.74
CA VAL A 39 13.67 -8.79 2.98
C VAL A 39 12.40 -8.89 3.81
N VAL A 40 11.28 -8.49 3.21
CA VAL A 40 9.95 -8.56 3.82
C VAL A 40 8.99 -9.29 2.88
N GLY A 41 8.10 -10.06 3.47
CA GLY A 41 7.12 -10.85 2.73
C GLY A 41 5.96 -10.02 2.18
N PRO A 42 5.11 -10.64 1.34
CA PRO A 42 3.90 -10.01 0.80
C PRO A 42 2.91 -9.57 1.90
N ASP A 43 2.90 -10.24 3.05
CA ASP A 43 2.00 -9.93 4.18
C ASP A 43 2.31 -8.58 4.85
N SER A 44 3.53 -8.06 4.69
CA SER A 44 3.92 -6.74 5.18
C SER A 44 3.48 -5.60 4.27
N GLN A 45 2.97 -5.92 3.07
CA GLN A 45 2.63 -4.93 2.04
C GLN A 45 1.23 -4.35 2.29
N GLY A 46 1.14 -3.03 2.21
CA GLY A 46 -0.11 -2.30 2.44
C GLY A 46 -0.02 -0.88 1.90
N PHE A 47 -0.77 0.04 2.50
CA PHE A 47 -0.88 1.41 2.02
C PHE A 47 -0.97 2.39 3.19
N LEU A 48 -0.60 3.66 2.95
CA LEU A 48 -1.00 4.75 3.83
C LEU A 48 -2.27 5.40 3.29
N THR A 49 -3.13 5.81 4.22
CA THR A 49 -4.34 6.54 3.92
C THR A 49 -4.15 8.05 4.08
N SER A 50 -5.09 8.84 3.58
CA SER A 50 -5.17 10.29 3.78
C SER A 50 -5.36 10.69 5.25
N ALA A 51 -5.70 9.74 6.14
CA ALA A 51 -5.74 9.96 7.58
C ALA A 51 -4.39 9.67 8.26
N GLY A 52 -3.35 9.30 7.51
CA GLY A 52 -2.00 9.07 8.02
C GLY A 52 -1.80 7.70 8.70
N ARG A 53 -2.73 6.76 8.55
CA ARG A 53 -2.60 5.40 9.11
C ARG A 53 -2.25 4.38 8.03
N TYR A 54 -1.56 3.32 8.47
CA TYR A 54 -1.33 2.14 7.64
C TYR A 54 -2.56 1.24 7.60
N VAL A 55 -2.81 0.64 6.45
CA VAL A 55 -3.79 -0.42 6.23
C VAL A 55 -3.19 -1.53 5.38
N ASN A 56 -3.56 -2.77 5.68
CA ASN A 56 -3.17 -3.92 4.85
C ASN A 56 -3.91 -3.87 3.50
N ARG A 57 -3.57 -4.76 2.57
CA ARG A 57 -4.17 -4.77 1.22
C ARG A 57 -5.67 -5.05 1.18
N ARG A 58 -6.23 -5.80 2.13
CA ARG A 58 -7.66 -6.14 2.15
C ARG A 58 -8.47 -4.94 2.63
N ASP A 59 -8.06 -4.35 3.76
CA ASP A 59 -8.71 -3.15 4.30
C ASP A 59 -8.57 -1.96 3.34
N ALA A 60 -7.41 -1.87 2.66
CA ALA A 60 -7.20 -0.87 1.62
C ALA A 60 -8.17 -1.03 0.44
N ALA A 61 -8.51 -2.27 0.06
CA ALA A 61 -9.44 -2.56 -1.02
C ALA A 61 -10.84 -2.03 -0.73
N GLU A 62 -11.34 -2.26 0.49
CA GLU A 62 -12.64 -1.73 0.93
C GLU A 62 -12.66 -0.20 0.92
N LEU A 63 -11.60 0.43 1.43
CA LEU A 63 -11.45 1.89 1.42
C LEU A 63 -11.38 2.45 0.00
N ALA A 64 -10.58 1.85 -0.88
CA ALA A 64 -10.39 2.31 -2.25
C ALA A 64 -11.69 2.22 -3.06
N LEU A 65 -12.42 1.11 -2.96
CA LEU A 65 -13.72 0.94 -3.60
C LEU A 65 -14.74 1.94 -3.03
N GLY A 66 -14.84 2.05 -1.70
CA GLY A 66 -15.77 2.98 -1.03
C GLY A 66 -15.46 4.45 -1.32
N ALA A 67 -14.20 4.79 -1.56
CA ALA A 67 -13.77 6.12 -1.98
C ALA A 67 -13.88 6.37 -3.49
N GLY A 68 -14.21 5.36 -4.29
CA GLY A 68 -14.22 5.45 -5.76
C GLY A 68 -12.83 5.77 -6.33
N GLN A 69 -11.77 5.18 -5.77
CA GLN A 69 -10.42 5.23 -6.34
C GLN A 69 -10.18 4.17 -7.41
N CYS A 70 -10.97 3.10 -7.37
CA CYS A 70 -10.98 2.04 -8.36
C CYS A 70 -12.41 1.52 -8.49
N ASP A 71 -12.81 1.11 -9.70
CA ASP A 71 -14.14 0.53 -9.93
C ASP A 71 -14.22 -0.95 -9.55
N ARG A 72 -13.07 -1.65 -9.62
CA ARG A 72 -12.93 -3.08 -9.32
C ARG A 72 -11.51 -3.42 -8.90
N LEU A 73 -11.38 -4.52 -8.17
CA LEU A 73 -10.07 -5.12 -7.85
C LEU A 73 -9.69 -6.13 -8.93
N THR A 74 -8.44 -6.10 -9.38
CA THR A 74 -7.92 -7.08 -10.34
C THR A 74 -7.66 -8.44 -9.68
N SER A 75 -7.38 -8.46 -8.38
CA SER A 75 -7.09 -9.69 -7.63
C SER A 75 -7.74 -9.65 -6.25
N ALA A 76 -9.08 -9.58 -6.25
CA ALA A 76 -9.88 -9.62 -5.04
C ALA A 76 -9.51 -10.81 -4.13
N PRO A 77 -9.48 -10.64 -2.80
CA PRO A 77 -9.96 -9.47 -2.05
C PRO A 77 -8.87 -8.41 -1.78
N ALA A 78 -7.68 -8.52 -2.37
CA ALA A 78 -6.57 -7.62 -2.09
C ALA A 78 -6.52 -6.46 -3.09
N LEU A 79 -6.17 -5.28 -2.60
CA LEU A 79 -5.83 -4.13 -3.44
C LEU A 79 -4.36 -4.20 -3.86
N TYR A 80 -4.13 -3.98 -5.15
CA TYR A 80 -2.82 -3.75 -5.73
C TYR A 80 -2.70 -2.28 -6.14
N SER A 81 -1.48 -1.74 -6.16
CA SER A 81 -1.28 -0.34 -6.59
C SER A 81 -1.80 -0.11 -8.01
N GLU A 82 -1.74 -1.14 -8.85
CA GLU A 82 -2.17 -1.22 -10.25
C GLU A 82 -3.69 -1.06 -10.41
N ASP A 83 -4.45 -1.30 -9.34
CA ASP A 83 -5.88 -1.01 -9.32
C ASP A 83 -6.16 0.49 -9.16
N LEU A 84 -5.21 1.27 -8.60
CA LEU A 84 -5.38 2.69 -8.28
C LEU A 84 -4.77 3.63 -9.34
N TRP A 85 -3.64 3.24 -9.93
CA TRP A 85 -2.90 4.00 -10.94
C TRP A 85 -2.02 3.08 -11.78
#